data_AF-A0A1M8A9J3-F1
#
_entry.id   AF-A0A1M8A9J3-F1
#
_cell.length_a   1.000
_cell.length_b   1.000
_cell.length_c   1.000
_cell.angle_alpha   90.00
_cell.angle_beta   90.00
_cell.angle_gamma   90.00
#
_symmetry.space_group_name_H-M   'P 1'
#
loop_
_entity.id
_entity.type
_entity.pdbx_description
1 polymer ?
#
loop_
_entity_poly.entity_id
_entity_poly.type
_entity_poly.pdbx_seq_one_letter_code
_entity_poly.pdbx_strand_id
1 'polypeptide(L)'
;MSKPVVVIVCELPETLSKQAEASGLVDLRVWRPSPQNPQAKSAPREWLMEHVPGASAIICIPMTKVDEELMDAAGSSLKVVSTMSVGFEHIDMEAAKKRGIRVGYTPDVLSSAVADLSLVLALNLMRNTMEGYHIVKNGMWSKAPWTPVSFCGPAMEGKSVGFLGLGSISQTLVSKLLPFKPKEIVYKVSQPREFDLKDPHFRFLANNDLFQAYTNYHHRLPFPLVNEHDVTAFAQRCDVIFLICNLNASTHHVVDADFLRNMKTTAYLINVGRGGLVDTNALVQALHANEIAGAGLDVLEGEPQIAADHPLLAPELVNKVMILPHMASATQEAREGMALLTAQNALAALGLRPDGPSGEMPTELLR
;
A
#
# COMPACT_ATOMS: atom_id res chain seq x y z
N MET A 1 4.92 28.20 28.88
CA MET A 1 4.10 27.01 28.58
C MET A 1 5.02 25.81 28.56
N SER A 2 4.61 24.65 29.07
CA SER A 2 5.34 23.40 28.86
C SER A 2 5.38 23.08 27.36
N LYS A 3 6.48 22.49 26.89
CA LYS A 3 6.59 22.08 25.49
C LYS A 3 5.56 20.98 25.21
N PRO A 4 4.94 20.96 24.02
CA PRO A 4 4.04 19.88 23.66
C PRO A 4 4.82 18.57 23.54
N VAL A 5 4.22 17.50 24.05
CA VAL A 5 4.80 16.16 24.02
C VAL A 5 4.41 15.47 22.72
N VAL A 6 5.38 14.92 22.01
CA VAL A 6 5.17 14.11 20.80
C VAL A 6 5.63 12.69 21.08
N VAL A 7 4.69 11.74 20.97
CA VAL A 7 4.99 10.30 21.14
C VAL A 7 5.22 9.69 19.77
N ILE A 8 6.35 9.00 19.59
CA ILE A 8 6.72 8.35 18.34
C ILE A 8 6.86 6.85 18.61
N VAL A 9 6.04 6.04 17.93
CA VAL A 9 5.90 4.61 18.24
C VAL A 9 7.00 3.74 17.63
N CYS A 10 7.83 4.28 16.76
CA CYS A 10 8.95 3.56 16.16
C CYS A 10 10.08 4.53 15.81
N GLU A 11 11.25 3.98 15.50
CA GLU A 11 12.35 4.79 14.98
C GLU A 11 11.99 5.33 13.58
N LEU A 12 12.01 6.66 13.43
CA LEU A 12 11.93 7.35 12.14
C LEU A 12 13.34 7.60 11.60
N PRO A 13 13.53 7.84 10.29
CA PRO A 13 14.81 8.25 9.72
C PRO A 13 15.50 9.33 10.58
N GLU A 14 16.78 9.09 10.95
CA GLU A 14 17.48 9.83 12.01
C GLU A 14 17.49 11.35 11.83
N THR A 15 17.53 11.81 10.57
CA THR A 15 17.60 13.23 10.22
C THR A 15 16.45 14.02 10.83
N LEU A 16 15.25 13.44 10.85
CA LEU A 16 14.04 14.12 11.29
C LEU A 16 13.89 14.16 12.80
N SER A 17 14.17 13.04 13.47
CA SER A 17 14.13 12.96 14.94
C SER A 17 15.19 13.88 15.55
N LYS A 18 16.41 13.89 15.01
CA LYS A 18 17.50 14.77 15.47
C LYS A 18 17.18 16.25 15.25
N GLN A 19 16.57 16.62 14.13
CA GLN A 19 16.13 17.99 13.87
C GLN A 19 15.03 18.44 14.84
N ALA A 20 14.04 17.58 15.12
CA ALA A 20 12.96 17.91 16.06
C ALA A 20 13.48 18.10 17.49
N GLU A 21 14.36 17.21 17.98
CA GLU A 21 15.00 17.36 19.29
C GLU A 21 15.88 18.62 19.35
N ALA A 22 16.70 18.85 18.33
CA ALA A 22 17.60 20.01 18.27
C ALA A 22 16.86 21.35 18.19
N SER A 23 15.65 21.39 17.62
CA SER A 23 14.84 22.60 17.55
C SER A 23 14.39 23.11 18.93
N GLY A 24 14.33 22.21 19.93
CA GLY A 24 13.82 22.52 21.26
C GLY A 24 12.33 22.89 21.31
N LEU A 25 11.56 22.71 20.23
CA LEU A 25 10.15 23.10 20.13
C LEU A 25 9.18 22.11 20.79
N VAL A 26 9.58 20.84 20.93
CA VAL A 26 8.76 19.74 21.42
C VAL A 26 9.56 18.88 22.41
N ASP A 27 8.85 18.15 23.27
CA ASP A 27 9.44 17.07 24.06
C ASP A 27 9.11 15.73 23.37
N LEU A 28 10.12 14.93 23.03
CA LEU A 28 9.92 13.65 22.35
C LEU A 28 9.89 12.48 23.34
N ARG A 29 8.93 11.58 23.15
CA ARG A 29 8.90 10.23 23.73
C ARG A 29 8.99 9.24 22.59
N VAL A 30 10.19 8.76 22.31
CA VAL A 30 10.46 7.85 21.18
C VAL A 30 10.63 6.44 21.72
N TRP A 31 9.82 5.51 21.24
CA TRP A 31 10.04 4.10 21.51
C TRP A 31 11.26 3.61 20.72
N ARG A 32 12.11 2.83 21.39
CA ARG A 32 13.26 2.15 20.78
C ARG A 32 13.25 0.68 21.18
N PRO A 33 13.70 -0.23 20.30
CA PRO A 33 13.83 -1.64 20.66
C PRO A 33 14.76 -1.83 21.85
N SER A 34 14.40 -2.73 22.77
CA SER A 34 15.25 -3.07 23.90
C SER A 34 16.35 -4.04 23.47
N PRO A 35 17.49 -4.11 24.20
CA PRO A 35 18.51 -5.13 23.95
C PRO A 35 17.96 -6.57 24.04
N GLN A 36 16.90 -6.79 24.81
CA GLN A 36 16.23 -8.09 24.96
C GLN A 36 15.31 -8.43 23.78
N ASN A 37 14.83 -7.44 23.04
CA ASN A 37 14.06 -7.64 21.81
C ASN A 37 14.50 -6.66 20.71
N PRO A 38 15.70 -6.87 20.13
CA PRO A 38 16.25 -5.96 19.11
C PRO A 38 15.50 -6.03 17.78
N GLN A 39 14.65 -7.04 17.59
CA GLN A 39 13.89 -7.23 16.36
C GLN A 39 12.56 -6.47 16.37
N ALA A 40 12.04 -6.07 17.53
CA ALA A 40 10.83 -5.28 17.62
C ALA A 40 10.97 -3.99 16.78
N LYS A 41 9.98 -3.72 15.93
CA LYS A 41 10.00 -2.59 15.00
C LYS A 41 9.08 -1.43 15.40
N SER A 42 8.30 -1.61 16.47
CA SER A 42 7.35 -0.63 16.97
C SER A 42 6.96 -0.89 18.43
N ALA A 43 6.45 0.15 19.08
CA ALA A 43 6.03 0.13 20.46
C ALA A 43 4.92 -0.89 20.73
N PRO A 44 5.06 -1.73 21.77
CA PRO A 44 3.96 -2.56 22.24
C PRO A 44 2.89 -1.68 22.93
N ARG A 45 1.66 -2.21 23.04
CA ARG A 45 0.52 -1.48 23.60
C ARG A 45 0.79 -1.01 25.02
N GLU A 46 1.43 -1.83 25.84
CA GLU A 46 1.77 -1.51 27.22
C GLU A 46 2.67 -0.28 27.32
N TRP A 47 3.68 -0.17 26.44
CA TRP A 47 4.54 1.00 26.37
C TRP A 47 3.75 2.24 25.96
N LEU A 48 2.85 2.11 24.98
CA LEU A 48 2.01 3.22 24.54
C LEU A 48 1.15 3.74 25.70
N MET A 49 0.46 2.88 26.43
CA MET A 49 -0.40 3.28 27.55
C MET A 49 0.37 4.00 28.66
N GLU A 50 1.64 3.66 28.89
CA GLU A 50 2.51 4.35 29.85
C GLU A 50 3.01 5.71 29.34
N HIS A 51 3.22 5.87 28.03
CA HIS A 51 3.92 7.02 27.45
C HIS A 51 3.02 8.03 26.73
N VAL A 52 1.77 7.69 26.41
CA VAL A 52 0.80 8.63 25.81
C VAL A 52 0.16 9.65 26.77
N PRO A 53 0.06 9.45 28.10
CA PRO A 53 -0.58 10.45 28.97
C PRO A 53 0.06 11.83 28.85
N GLY A 54 -0.76 12.84 28.53
CA GLY A 54 -0.34 14.22 28.31
C GLY A 54 0.31 14.48 26.94
N ALA A 55 0.24 13.53 26.00
CA ALA A 55 0.72 13.73 24.63
C ALA A 55 -0.13 14.79 23.91
N SER A 56 0.54 15.62 23.13
CA SER A 56 -0.09 16.57 22.21
C SER A 56 -0.20 16.02 20.79
N ALA A 57 0.71 15.11 20.42
CA ALA A 57 0.71 14.41 19.15
C ALA A 57 1.15 12.95 19.31
N ILE A 58 0.59 12.07 18.49
CA ILE A 58 1.04 10.69 18.31
C ILE A 58 1.48 10.50 16.85
N ILE A 59 2.73 10.08 16.64
CA ILE A 59 3.23 9.65 15.34
C ILE A 59 3.26 8.13 15.31
N CYS A 60 2.45 7.54 14.42
CA CYS A 60 2.20 6.10 14.37
C CYS A 60 2.40 5.48 12.98
N ILE A 61 2.26 4.15 12.91
CA ILE A 61 2.35 3.33 11.70
C ILE A 61 1.13 2.39 11.62
N PRO A 62 0.86 1.71 10.48
CA PRO A 62 -0.31 0.82 10.35
C PRO A 62 -0.43 -0.27 11.43
N MET A 63 0.68 -0.71 12.00
CA MET A 63 0.71 -1.75 13.05
C MET A 63 0.29 -1.21 14.42
N THR A 64 0.08 0.10 14.57
CA THR A 64 -0.33 0.74 15.81
C THR A 64 -1.82 0.97 15.81
N LYS A 65 -2.56 0.20 16.62
CA LYS A 65 -4.00 0.45 16.83
C LYS A 65 -4.20 1.71 17.68
N VAL A 66 -4.77 2.75 17.09
CA VAL A 66 -5.14 4.01 17.74
C VAL A 66 -6.66 4.07 17.88
N ASP A 67 -7.15 3.46 18.95
CA ASP A 67 -8.57 3.36 19.30
C ASP A 67 -8.97 4.35 20.41
N GLU A 68 -10.25 4.35 20.77
CA GLU A 68 -10.82 5.23 21.80
C GLU A 68 -10.04 5.15 23.13
N GLU A 69 -9.65 3.95 23.58
CA GLU A 69 -8.88 3.74 24.80
C GLU A 69 -7.53 4.47 24.76
N LEU A 70 -6.80 4.38 23.64
CA LEU A 70 -5.50 5.06 23.53
C LEU A 70 -5.64 6.58 23.50
N MET A 71 -6.68 7.08 22.84
CA MET A 71 -6.99 8.51 22.81
C MET A 71 -7.39 9.04 24.20
N ASP A 72 -8.15 8.25 24.96
CA ASP A 72 -8.53 8.61 26.34
C ASP A 72 -7.33 8.59 27.28
N ALA A 73 -6.44 7.60 27.14
CA ALA A 73 -5.18 7.56 27.89
C ALA A 73 -4.28 8.76 27.59
N ALA A 74 -4.26 9.24 26.34
CA ALA A 74 -3.50 10.44 25.98
C ALA A 74 -4.06 11.70 26.64
N GLY A 75 -5.38 11.77 26.79
CA GLY A 75 -6.10 12.86 27.46
C GLY A 75 -6.36 14.06 26.56
N SER A 76 -6.91 15.13 27.15
CA SER A 76 -7.41 16.31 26.43
C SER A 76 -6.33 17.16 25.76
N SER A 77 -5.04 16.87 25.98
CA SER A 77 -3.93 17.54 25.31
C SER A 77 -3.74 17.06 23.87
N LEU A 78 -4.24 15.86 23.51
CA LEU A 78 -4.01 15.26 22.21
C LEU A 78 -4.74 16.06 21.12
N LYS A 79 -3.97 16.62 20.19
CA LYS A 79 -4.50 17.44 19.08
C LYS A 79 -4.42 16.74 17.74
N VAL A 80 -3.48 15.81 17.58
CA VAL A 80 -3.19 15.19 16.28
C VAL A 80 -2.67 13.76 16.42
N VAL A 81 -3.17 12.89 15.54
CA VAL A 81 -2.57 11.60 15.23
C VAL A 81 -2.04 11.69 13.80
N SER A 82 -0.73 11.49 13.62
CA SER A 82 -0.11 11.50 12.29
C SER A 82 0.42 10.11 11.99
N THR A 83 -0.11 9.47 10.94
CA THR A 83 0.30 8.12 10.56
C THR A 83 1.23 8.15 9.36
N MET A 84 2.32 7.39 9.44
CA MET A 84 3.23 7.15 8.33
C MET A 84 2.66 6.06 7.41
N SER A 85 1.49 6.35 6.82
CA SER A 85 0.77 5.43 5.93
C SER A 85 -0.29 6.15 5.09
N VAL A 86 -0.77 5.47 4.03
CA VAL A 86 -1.94 5.91 3.26
C VAL A 86 -3.24 5.34 3.80
N GLY A 87 -3.27 4.04 4.10
CA GLY A 87 -4.38 3.44 4.86
C GLY A 87 -4.40 3.97 6.30
N PHE A 88 -5.59 4.01 6.87
CA PHE A 88 -5.90 4.61 8.18
C PHE A 88 -6.93 3.79 8.97
N GLU A 89 -7.19 2.55 8.55
CA GLU A 89 -8.08 1.59 9.22
C GLU A 89 -7.66 1.22 10.65
N HIS A 90 -6.40 1.44 11.00
CA HIS A 90 -5.85 1.27 12.34
C HIS A 90 -6.15 2.44 13.28
N ILE A 91 -6.81 3.50 12.79
CA ILE A 91 -7.20 4.68 13.56
C ILE A 91 -8.73 4.74 13.63
N ASP A 92 -9.28 4.86 14.84
CA ASP A 92 -10.70 5.10 15.03
C ASP A 92 -11.05 6.56 14.66
N MET A 93 -11.45 6.75 13.40
CA MET A 93 -11.74 8.06 12.84
C MET A 93 -12.95 8.75 13.50
N GLU A 94 -13.93 7.98 13.97
CA GLU A 94 -15.11 8.54 14.66
C GLU A 94 -14.74 8.99 16.07
N ALA A 95 -13.93 8.21 16.80
CA ALA A 95 -13.40 8.60 18.10
C ALA A 95 -12.50 9.84 18.01
N ALA A 96 -11.66 9.92 16.97
CA ALA A 96 -10.81 11.09 16.71
C ALA A 96 -11.66 12.34 16.44
N LYS A 97 -12.65 12.24 15.54
CA LYS A 97 -13.57 13.33 15.19
C LYS A 97 -14.35 13.84 16.40
N LYS A 98 -14.90 12.94 17.22
CA LYS A 98 -15.63 13.28 18.46
C LYS A 98 -14.79 14.10 19.43
N ARG A 99 -13.47 13.89 19.44
CA ARG A 99 -12.50 14.57 20.32
C ARG A 99 -11.85 15.81 19.69
N GLY A 100 -12.17 16.13 18.43
CA GLY A 100 -11.50 17.19 17.68
C GLY A 100 -10.03 16.89 17.39
N ILE A 101 -9.64 15.61 17.41
CA ILE A 101 -8.28 15.17 17.10
C ILE A 101 -8.14 15.12 15.58
N ARG A 102 -7.16 15.85 15.06
CA ARG A 102 -6.85 15.88 13.63
C ARG A 102 -6.08 14.63 13.22
N VAL A 103 -6.26 14.18 11.99
CA VAL A 103 -5.58 12.98 11.47
C VAL A 103 -4.78 13.31 10.21
N GLY A 104 -3.46 13.19 10.31
CA GLY A 104 -2.53 13.31 9.19
C GLY A 104 -2.10 11.95 8.63
N TYR A 105 -1.79 11.88 7.34
CA TYR A 105 -1.41 10.66 6.62
C TYR A 105 -0.38 10.97 5.53
N THR A 106 0.06 9.99 4.73
CA THR A 106 1.15 10.20 3.75
C THR A 106 0.78 9.83 2.32
N PRO A 107 -0.19 10.49 1.68
CA PRO A 107 -0.53 10.27 0.28
C PRO A 107 0.63 10.66 -0.65
N ASP A 108 0.61 10.10 -1.85
CA ASP A 108 1.39 10.50 -3.03
C ASP A 108 2.92 10.25 -2.97
N VAL A 109 3.57 10.49 -1.84
CA VAL A 109 5.03 10.37 -1.66
C VAL A 109 5.58 8.95 -1.81
N LEU A 110 4.70 7.95 -1.76
CA LEU A 110 5.04 6.52 -1.91
C LEU A 110 4.52 5.91 -3.22
N SER A 111 3.84 6.69 -4.06
CA SER A 111 3.10 6.16 -5.22
C SER A 111 4.01 5.47 -6.24
N SER A 112 5.21 6.01 -6.50
CA SER A 112 6.16 5.34 -7.41
C SER A 112 6.66 4.03 -6.83
N ALA A 113 7.08 4.01 -5.56
CA ALA A 113 7.62 2.81 -4.91
C ALA A 113 6.60 1.66 -4.92
N VAL A 114 5.34 1.94 -4.54
CA VAL A 114 4.28 0.92 -4.55
C VAL A 114 3.95 0.46 -5.95
N ALA A 115 3.91 1.38 -6.94
CA ALA A 115 3.71 1.02 -8.34
C ALA A 115 4.84 0.14 -8.87
N ASP A 116 6.09 0.42 -8.50
CA ASP A 116 7.26 -0.38 -8.87
C ASP A 116 7.17 -1.79 -8.31
N LEU A 117 6.88 -1.94 -7.00
CA LEU A 117 6.76 -3.29 -6.41
C LEU A 117 5.56 -4.06 -6.96
N SER A 118 4.45 -3.38 -7.23
CA SER A 118 3.28 -3.99 -7.90
C SER A 118 3.66 -4.58 -9.25
N LEU A 119 4.39 -3.82 -10.07
CA LEU A 119 4.86 -4.28 -11.37
C LEU A 119 5.88 -5.43 -11.22
N VAL A 120 6.77 -5.38 -10.23
CA VAL A 120 7.70 -6.48 -9.92
C VAL A 120 6.96 -7.77 -9.57
N LEU A 121 5.95 -7.72 -8.70
CA LEU A 121 5.12 -8.88 -8.35
C LEU A 121 4.45 -9.48 -9.59
N ALA A 122 3.83 -8.64 -10.43
CA ALA A 122 3.19 -9.09 -11.66
C ALA A 122 4.19 -9.73 -12.64
N LEU A 123 5.32 -9.05 -12.90
CA LEU A 123 6.32 -9.56 -13.83
C LEU A 123 7.00 -10.83 -13.34
N ASN A 124 7.23 -10.97 -12.03
CA ASN A 124 7.83 -12.18 -11.47
C ASN A 124 6.97 -13.42 -11.72
N LEU A 125 5.65 -13.28 -11.54
CA LEU A 125 4.68 -14.34 -11.80
C LEU A 125 4.54 -14.62 -13.30
N MET A 126 4.35 -13.58 -14.11
CA MET A 126 4.13 -13.72 -15.55
C MET A 126 5.36 -14.23 -16.30
N ARG A 127 6.57 -14.07 -15.75
CA ARG A 127 7.83 -14.47 -16.37
C ARG A 127 8.50 -15.65 -15.68
N ASN A 128 7.82 -16.30 -14.73
CA ASN A 128 8.31 -17.45 -13.96
C ASN A 128 9.71 -17.21 -13.36
N THR A 129 10.00 -15.97 -12.91
CA THR A 129 11.35 -15.61 -12.44
C THR A 129 11.69 -16.33 -11.14
N MET A 130 10.69 -16.58 -10.29
CA MET A 130 10.83 -17.30 -9.04
C MET A 130 11.25 -18.75 -9.27
N GLU A 131 10.58 -19.44 -10.19
CA GLU A 131 10.95 -20.80 -10.61
C GLU A 131 12.39 -20.83 -11.12
N GLY A 132 12.74 -19.94 -12.05
CA GLY A 132 14.09 -19.82 -12.60
C GLY A 132 15.14 -19.56 -11.51
N TYR A 133 14.85 -18.65 -10.58
CA TYR A 133 15.73 -18.34 -9.45
C TYR A 133 15.94 -19.56 -8.54
N HIS A 134 14.87 -20.28 -8.20
CA HIS A 134 14.96 -21.49 -7.36
C HIS A 134 15.76 -22.60 -8.04
N ILE A 135 15.59 -22.82 -9.34
CA ILE A 135 16.37 -23.79 -10.10
C ILE A 135 17.87 -23.49 -10.02
N VAL A 136 18.26 -22.24 -10.26
CA VAL A 136 19.67 -21.82 -10.23
C VAL A 136 20.22 -21.91 -8.80
N LYS A 137 19.50 -21.37 -7.82
CA LYS A 137 19.92 -21.35 -6.41
C LYS A 137 20.17 -22.75 -5.85
N ASN A 138 19.39 -23.73 -6.30
CA ASN A 138 19.50 -25.12 -5.85
C ASN A 138 20.43 -25.99 -6.72
N GLY A 139 21.21 -25.39 -7.64
CA GLY A 139 22.15 -26.12 -8.50
C GLY A 139 21.48 -27.04 -9.52
N MET A 140 20.20 -26.81 -9.82
CA MET A 140 19.39 -27.66 -10.70
C MET A 140 19.40 -27.21 -12.17
N TRP A 141 20.15 -26.16 -12.52
CA TRP A 141 20.12 -25.60 -13.87
C TRP A 141 20.53 -26.62 -14.95
N SER A 142 21.51 -27.49 -14.68
CA SER A 142 21.89 -28.56 -15.62
C SER A 142 20.77 -29.57 -15.91
N LYS A 143 19.78 -29.67 -15.01
CA LYS A 143 18.59 -30.54 -15.14
C LYS A 143 17.39 -29.83 -15.75
N ALA A 144 17.43 -28.50 -15.84
CA ALA A 144 16.39 -27.68 -16.45
C ALA A 144 17.02 -26.72 -17.48
N PRO A 145 17.61 -27.24 -18.56
CA PRO A 145 18.27 -26.43 -19.56
C PRO A 145 17.26 -25.55 -20.31
N TRP A 146 17.78 -24.54 -20.98
CA TRP A 146 16.98 -23.75 -21.91
C TRP A 146 16.43 -24.65 -23.02
N THR A 147 15.14 -24.50 -23.29
CA THR A 147 14.46 -25.05 -24.47
C THR A 147 13.51 -23.99 -25.01
N PRO A 148 13.02 -24.11 -26.25
CA PRO A 148 12.04 -23.17 -26.81
C PRO A 148 10.74 -23.00 -26.00
N VAL A 149 10.44 -23.94 -25.08
CA VAL A 149 9.24 -23.93 -24.24
C VAL A 149 9.53 -23.85 -22.74
N SER A 150 10.80 -23.80 -22.34
CA SER A 150 11.17 -23.74 -20.92
C SER A 150 10.80 -22.37 -20.34
N PHE A 151 10.20 -22.37 -19.16
CA PHE A 151 9.91 -21.17 -18.35
C PHE A 151 9.00 -20.14 -19.03
N CYS A 152 8.32 -20.51 -20.12
CA CYS A 152 7.43 -19.61 -20.84
C CYS A 152 6.23 -19.21 -19.96
N GLY A 153 6.08 -17.91 -19.73
CA GLY A 153 4.87 -17.31 -19.21
C GLY A 153 4.39 -16.17 -20.12
N PRO A 154 3.21 -15.60 -19.87
CA PRO A 154 2.62 -14.61 -20.75
C PRO A 154 3.38 -13.28 -20.72
N ALA A 155 3.37 -12.57 -21.85
CA ALA A 155 3.74 -11.15 -21.88
C ALA A 155 2.62 -10.27 -21.29
N MET A 156 2.99 -9.10 -20.77
CA MET A 156 2.05 -8.03 -20.41
C MET A 156 1.46 -7.35 -21.65
N GLU A 157 2.18 -7.38 -22.78
CA GLU A 157 1.72 -6.82 -24.05
C GLU A 157 0.40 -7.46 -24.50
N GLY A 158 -0.55 -6.60 -24.89
CA GLY A 158 -1.88 -7.02 -25.33
C GLY A 158 -2.79 -7.57 -24.23
N LYS A 159 -2.41 -7.48 -22.95
CA LYS A 159 -3.25 -7.88 -21.82
C LYS A 159 -4.21 -6.78 -21.38
N SER A 160 -5.34 -7.18 -20.83
CA SER A 160 -6.32 -6.29 -20.18
C SER A 160 -5.92 -6.18 -18.71
N VAL A 161 -5.51 -5.00 -18.26
CA VAL A 161 -4.98 -4.81 -16.91
C VAL A 161 -6.03 -4.11 -16.04
N GLY A 162 -6.43 -4.79 -14.97
CA GLY A 162 -7.46 -4.37 -14.03
C GLY A 162 -6.90 -3.65 -12.82
N PHE A 163 -7.57 -2.57 -12.39
CA PHE A 163 -7.31 -1.88 -11.13
C PHE A 163 -8.57 -1.81 -10.28
N LEU A 164 -8.58 -2.50 -9.14
CA LEU A 164 -9.57 -2.27 -8.10
C LEU A 164 -9.07 -1.08 -7.27
N GLY A 165 -9.62 0.10 -7.55
CA GLY A 165 -9.14 1.40 -7.08
C GLY A 165 -8.20 2.07 -8.10
N LEU A 166 -8.53 3.29 -8.54
CA LEU A 166 -7.71 4.08 -9.49
C LEU A 166 -7.19 5.39 -8.85
N GLY A 167 -6.60 5.28 -7.66
CA GLY A 167 -5.96 6.40 -6.95
C GLY A 167 -4.59 6.78 -7.49
N SER A 168 -3.82 7.55 -6.72
CA SER A 168 -2.50 8.06 -7.13
C SER A 168 -1.49 6.95 -7.43
N ILE A 169 -1.49 5.86 -6.64
CA ILE A 169 -0.64 4.69 -6.88
C ILE A 169 -1.00 4.02 -8.22
N SER A 170 -2.29 3.69 -8.41
CA SER A 170 -2.76 3.02 -9.63
C SER A 170 -2.50 3.83 -10.89
N GLN A 171 -2.76 5.14 -10.84
CA GLN A 171 -2.45 6.05 -11.95
C GLN A 171 -0.95 6.12 -12.25
N THR A 172 -0.11 6.12 -11.21
CA THR A 172 1.35 6.03 -11.37
C THR A 172 1.77 4.72 -12.06
N LEU A 173 1.14 3.59 -11.68
CA LEU A 173 1.38 2.30 -12.31
C LEU A 173 0.89 2.27 -13.77
N VAL A 174 -0.26 2.86 -14.08
CA VAL A 174 -0.75 3.00 -15.46
C VAL A 174 0.27 3.73 -16.34
N SER A 175 0.91 4.80 -15.87
CA SER A 175 2.00 5.46 -16.61
C SER A 175 3.20 4.53 -16.85
N LYS A 176 3.58 3.72 -15.86
CA LYS A 176 4.68 2.73 -15.99
C LYS A 176 4.33 1.56 -16.93
N LEU A 177 3.04 1.28 -17.14
CA LEU A 177 2.56 0.25 -18.07
C LEU A 177 2.53 0.71 -19.54
N LEU A 178 2.66 2.00 -19.82
CA LEU A 178 2.67 2.53 -21.19
C LEU A 178 3.63 1.80 -22.15
N PRO A 179 4.92 1.58 -21.81
CA PRO A 179 5.84 0.83 -22.67
C PRO A 179 5.51 -0.66 -22.80
N PHE A 180 4.70 -1.23 -21.90
CA PHE A 180 4.26 -2.62 -21.96
C PHE A 180 3.08 -2.83 -22.90
N LYS A 181 2.46 -1.76 -23.42
CA LYS A 181 1.39 -1.81 -24.42
C LYS A 181 0.23 -2.76 -24.03
N PRO A 182 -0.41 -2.56 -22.87
CA PRO A 182 -1.62 -3.30 -22.56
C PRO A 182 -2.68 -3.03 -23.64
N LYS A 183 -3.56 -4.01 -23.85
CA LYS A 183 -4.72 -3.85 -24.75
C LYS A 183 -5.64 -2.76 -24.23
N GLU A 184 -5.87 -2.75 -22.92
CA GLU A 184 -6.71 -1.79 -22.21
C GLU A 184 -6.39 -1.77 -20.72
N ILE A 185 -6.76 -0.68 -20.07
CA ILE A 185 -6.84 -0.55 -18.62
C ILE A 185 -8.31 -0.57 -18.24
N VAL A 186 -8.67 -1.47 -17.34
CA VAL A 186 -10.02 -1.55 -16.76
C VAL A 186 -9.90 -1.14 -15.30
N TYR A 187 -10.80 -0.31 -14.81
CA TYR A 187 -10.79 0.08 -13.41
C TYR A 187 -12.18 0.09 -12.80
N LYS A 188 -12.22 -0.24 -11.51
CA LYS A 188 -13.41 -0.09 -10.68
C LYS A 188 -13.08 0.81 -9.50
N VAL A 189 -13.92 1.81 -9.28
CA VAL A 189 -13.86 2.73 -8.15
C VAL A 189 -15.18 2.67 -7.38
N SER A 190 -15.20 3.16 -6.14
CA SER A 190 -16.39 3.10 -5.28
C SER A 190 -17.55 3.95 -5.79
N GLN A 191 -17.25 5.06 -6.46
CA GLN A 191 -18.22 5.92 -7.13
C GLN A 191 -17.91 5.92 -8.62
N PRO A 192 -18.86 5.53 -9.49
CA PRO A 192 -18.71 5.61 -10.94
C PRO A 192 -18.11 6.95 -11.37
N ARG A 193 -16.99 6.90 -12.08
CA ARG A 193 -16.25 8.06 -12.56
C ARG A 193 -15.58 7.69 -13.87
N GLU A 194 -16.21 8.10 -14.96
CA GLU A 194 -15.66 7.96 -16.31
C GLU A 194 -14.32 8.67 -16.45
N PHE A 195 -13.48 8.14 -17.32
CA PHE A 195 -12.13 8.67 -17.51
C PHE A 195 -12.18 10.02 -18.24
N ASP A 196 -11.69 11.08 -17.58
CA ASP A 196 -11.51 12.41 -18.16
C ASP A 196 -10.23 13.04 -17.61
N LEU A 197 -9.30 13.40 -18.49
CA LEU A 197 -8.06 14.09 -18.12
C LEU A 197 -8.28 15.46 -17.45
N LYS A 198 -9.49 16.04 -17.59
CA LYS A 198 -9.88 17.28 -16.92
C LYS A 198 -10.42 17.05 -15.52
N ASP A 199 -10.84 15.83 -15.16
CA ASP A 199 -11.31 15.53 -13.81
C ASP A 199 -10.08 15.48 -12.86
N PRO A 200 -10.07 16.28 -11.77
CA PRO A 200 -8.97 16.32 -10.80
C PRO A 200 -8.59 14.96 -10.21
N HIS A 201 -9.48 13.98 -10.25
CA HIS A 201 -9.18 12.61 -9.86
C HIS A 201 -8.01 12.02 -10.67
N PHE A 202 -7.97 12.25 -11.98
CA PHE A 202 -6.97 11.69 -12.89
C PHE A 202 -5.71 12.55 -13.02
N ARG A 203 -5.48 13.47 -12.06
CA ARG A 203 -4.37 14.43 -12.10
C ARG A 203 -2.98 13.79 -12.25
N PHE A 204 -2.78 12.55 -11.79
CA PHE A 204 -1.48 11.89 -11.91
C PHE A 204 -1.21 11.45 -13.34
N LEU A 205 -2.23 10.95 -14.03
CA LEU A 205 -2.13 10.66 -15.46
C LEU A 205 -2.07 11.94 -16.28
N ALA A 206 -2.91 12.92 -15.96
CA ALA A 206 -2.94 14.20 -16.65
C ALA A 206 -1.62 14.98 -16.56
N ASN A 207 -0.88 14.85 -15.45
CA ASN A 207 0.40 15.52 -15.23
C ASN A 207 1.62 14.63 -15.52
N ASN A 208 1.44 13.43 -16.08
CA ASN A 208 2.56 12.56 -16.42
C ASN A 208 3.16 12.93 -17.78
N ASP A 209 4.44 13.29 -17.81
CA ASP A 209 5.14 13.75 -19.03
C ASP A 209 5.03 12.77 -20.21
N LEU A 210 5.19 11.46 -19.95
CA LEU A 210 5.13 10.45 -21.00
C LEU A 210 3.71 10.28 -21.55
N PHE A 211 2.71 10.29 -20.66
CA PHE A 211 1.31 10.23 -21.04
C PHE A 211 0.91 11.48 -21.85
N GLN A 212 1.29 12.68 -21.40
CA GLN A 212 1.07 13.93 -22.12
C GLN A 212 1.76 13.94 -23.48
N ALA A 213 3.03 13.55 -23.55
CA ALA A 213 3.77 13.49 -24.81
C ALA A 213 3.06 12.59 -25.82
N TYR A 214 2.58 11.42 -25.37
CA TYR A 214 1.82 10.51 -26.22
C TYR A 214 0.50 11.13 -26.70
N THR A 215 -0.32 11.65 -25.78
CA THR A 215 -1.63 12.21 -26.13
C THR A 215 -1.52 13.46 -27.00
N ASN A 216 -0.49 14.27 -26.79
CA ASN A 216 -0.24 15.48 -27.58
C ASN A 216 0.23 15.14 -29.00
N TYR A 217 1.07 14.11 -29.15
CA TYR A 217 1.60 13.70 -30.46
C TYR A 217 0.60 12.90 -31.28
N HIS A 218 -0.14 11.97 -30.66
CA HIS A 218 -1.05 11.07 -31.36
C HIS A 218 -2.51 11.50 -31.35
N HIS A 219 -2.87 12.52 -30.55
CA HIS A 219 -4.25 12.98 -30.34
C HIS A 219 -5.23 11.88 -29.90
N ARG A 220 -4.74 10.87 -29.18
CA ARG A 220 -5.52 9.76 -28.61
C ARG A 220 -4.84 9.17 -27.40
N LEU A 221 -5.57 8.38 -26.61
CA LEU A 221 -4.99 7.61 -25.51
C LEU A 221 -4.07 6.49 -26.03
N PRO A 222 -3.02 6.13 -25.28
CA PRO A 222 -2.16 4.99 -25.61
C PRO A 222 -2.92 3.66 -25.63
N PHE A 223 -3.92 3.55 -24.77
CA PHE A 223 -4.86 2.43 -24.64
C PHE A 223 -6.18 2.97 -24.06
N PRO A 224 -7.31 2.28 -24.23
CA PRO A 224 -8.55 2.61 -23.55
C PRO A 224 -8.39 2.53 -22.03
N LEU A 225 -8.95 3.51 -21.31
CA LEU A 225 -9.22 3.42 -19.88
C LEU A 225 -10.73 3.30 -19.70
N VAL A 226 -11.17 2.19 -19.12
CA VAL A 226 -12.60 1.84 -19.04
C VAL A 226 -13.02 1.69 -17.59
N ASN A 227 -14.00 2.48 -17.15
CA ASN A 227 -14.61 2.27 -15.85
C ASN A 227 -15.59 1.10 -15.93
N GLU A 228 -15.24 -0.04 -15.32
CA GLU A 228 -16.17 -1.14 -15.12
C GLU A 228 -16.81 -1.03 -13.74
N HIS A 229 -18.14 -1.00 -13.71
CA HIS A 229 -18.89 -0.78 -12.47
C HIS A 229 -19.25 -2.10 -11.80
N ASP A 230 -19.47 -3.16 -12.58
CA ASP A 230 -19.80 -4.48 -12.06
C ASP A 230 -18.52 -5.26 -11.71
N VAL A 231 -18.46 -5.76 -10.47
CA VAL A 231 -17.24 -6.42 -9.97
C VAL A 231 -16.99 -7.76 -10.69
N THR A 232 -18.05 -8.46 -11.07
CA THR A 232 -17.96 -9.73 -11.80
C THR A 232 -17.49 -9.51 -13.23
N ALA A 233 -18.07 -8.55 -13.95
CA ALA A 233 -17.61 -8.15 -15.29
C ALA A 233 -16.15 -7.67 -15.27
N PHE A 234 -15.76 -6.93 -14.23
CA PHE A 234 -14.37 -6.53 -14.02
C PHE A 234 -13.44 -7.75 -13.89
N ALA A 235 -13.78 -8.72 -13.03
CA ALA A 235 -13.00 -9.93 -12.85
C ALA A 235 -12.86 -10.77 -14.14
N GLN A 236 -13.95 -10.93 -14.88
CA GLN A 236 -13.99 -11.69 -16.14
C GLN A 236 -13.15 -11.06 -17.26
N ARG A 237 -13.06 -9.72 -17.28
CA ARG A 237 -12.39 -8.98 -18.36
C ARG A 237 -10.87 -8.97 -18.22
N CYS A 238 -10.35 -8.97 -16.99
CA CYS A 238 -8.94 -8.70 -16.72
C CYS A 238 -8.05 -9.94 -16.80
N ASP A 239 -6.81 -9.76 -17.27
CA ASP A 239 -5.75 -10.77 -17.30
C ASP A 239 -4.76 -10.61 -16.13
N VAL A 240 -4.62 -9.38 -15.62
CA VAL A 240 -3.85 -9.07 -14.42
C VAL A 240 -4.66 -8.07 -13.62
N ILE A 241 -4.96 -8.36 -12.35
CA ILE A 241 -5.75 -7.49 -11.48
C ILE A 241 -4.86 -6.99 -10.34
N PHE A 242 -4.75 -5.67 -10.21
CA PHE A 242 -4.10 -5.01 -9.08
C PHE A 242 -5.14 -4.53 -8.07
N LEU A 243 -5.02 -4.97 -6.82
CA LEU A 243 -5.82 -4.51 -5.69
C LEU A 243 -5.09 -3.34 -5.02
N ILE A 244 -5.55 -2.13 -5.31
CA ILE A 244 -4.98 -0.87 -4.81
C ILE A 244 -6.12 0.05 -4.36
N CYS A 245 -6.98 -0.50 -3.50
CA CYS A 245 -8.08 0.23 -2.87
C CYS A 245 -7.96 0.17 -1.34
N ASN A 246 -8.66 1.08 -0.67
CA ASN A 246 -8.68 1.11 0.79
C ASN A 246 -9.51 -0.06 1.32
N LEU A 247 -9.06 -0.67 2.42
CA LEU A 247 -9.84 -1.63 3.19
C LEU A 247 -10.89 -0.89 4.03
N ASN A 248 -12.15 -1.30 3.90
CA ASN A 248 -13.28 -0.85 4.68
C ASN A 248 -14.41 -1.89 4.58
N ALA A 249 -15.55 -1.63 5.21
CA ALA A 249 -16.67 -2.58 5.23
C ALA A 249 -17.16 -3.03 3.84
N SER A 250 -17.09 -2.19 2.81
CA SER A 250 -17.54 -2.55 1.45
C SER A 250 -16.46 -3.21 0.59
N THR A 251 -15.20 -3.21 1.02
CA THR A 251 -14.07 -3.81 0.30
C THR A 251 -13.44 -4.99 1.04
N HIS A 252 -13.88 -5.26 2.27
CA HIS A 252 -13.50 -6.44 3.02
C HIS A 252 -13.92 -7.70 2.26
N HIS A 253 -12.95 -8.57 1.97
CA HIS A 253 -13.11 -9.78 1.16
C HIS A 253 -13.83 -9.53 -0.18
N VAL A 254 -13.62 -8.37 -0.79
CA VAL A 254 -14.13 -8.07 -2.15
C VAL A 254 -13.61 -9.06 -3.19
N VAL A 255 -12.45 -9.66 -2.94
CA VAL A 255 -11.97 -10.84 -3.65
C VAL A 255 -12.32 -12.08 -2.81
N ASP A 256 -13.51 -12.60 -3.05
CA ASP A 256 -14.03 -13.85 -2.49
C ASP A 256 -13.96 -15.00 -3.51
N ALA A 257 -14.55 -16.15 -3.17
CA ALA A 257 -14.62 -17.30 -4.07
C ALA A 257 -15.38 -17.00 -5.37
N ASP A 258 -16.38 -16.13 -5.35
CA ASP A 258 -17.17 -15.79 -6.53
C ASP A 258 -16.38 -14.90 -7.47
N PHE A 259 -15.64 -13.92 -6.94
CA PHE A 259 -14.70 -13.11 -7.69
C PHE A 259 -13.65 -13.98 -8.40
N LEU A 260 -13.00 -14.88 -7.64
CA LEU A 260 -11.93 -15.75 -8.15
C LEU A 260 -12.43 -16.71 -9.24
N ARG A 261 -13.60 -17.33 -9.05
CA ARG A 261 -14.23 -18.20 -10.07
C ARG A 261 -14.60 -17.46 -11.36
N ASN A 262 -14.83 -16.16 -11.28
CA ASN A 262 -15.13 -15.32 -12.43
C ASN A 262 -13.88 -14.75 -13.10
N MET A 263 -12.70 -14.88 -12.51
CA MET A 263 -11.45 -14.55 -13.19
C MET A 263 -11.16 -15.55 -14.31
N LYS A 264 -10.28 -15.15 -15.24
CA LYS A 264 -9.75 -16.08 -16.24
C LYS A 264 -8.79 -17.06 -15.55
N THR A 265 -8.78 -18.31 -16.00
CA THR A 265 -7.81 -19.32 -15.53
C THR A 265 -6.35 -18.95 -15.80
N THR A 266 -6.12 -18.04 -16.76
CA THR A 266 -4.80 -17.48 -17.08
C THR A 266 -4.48 -16.18 -16.35
N ALA A 267 -5.36 -15.69 -15.47
CA ALA A 267 -5.22 -14.39 -14.84
C ALA A 267 -4.34 -14.42 -13.59
N TYR A 268 -3.72 -13.28 -13.29
CA TYR A 268 -2.92 -13.07 -12.08
C TYR A 268 -3.56 -12.02 -11.17
N LEU A 269 -3.56 -12.29 -9.85
CA LEU A 269 -4.04 -11.37 -8.83
C LEU A 269 -2.86 -10.76 -8.07
N ILE A 270 -2.78 -9.44 -8.00
CA ILE A 270 -1.71 -8.71 -7.30
C ILE A 270 -2.31 -7.87 -6.19
N ASN A 271 -1.95 -8.13 -4.94
CA ASN A 271 -2.42 -7.37 -3.79
C ASN A 271 -1.27 -6.61 -3.12
N VAL A 272 -1.32 -5.29 -3.19
CA VAL A 272 -0.44 -4.36 -2.47
C VAL A 272 -1.24 -3.37 -1.60
N GLY A 273 -2.55 -3.59 -1.47
CA GLY A 273 -3.45 -2.77 -0.68
C GLY A 273 -3.45 -3.20 0.78
N ARG A 274 -4.35 -4.14 1.11
CA ARG A 274 -4.46 -4.76 2.44
C ARG A 274 -4.82 -6.24 2.33
N GLY A 275 -4.36 -7.02 3.31
CA GLY A 275 -4.67 -8.45 3.42
C GLY A 275 -6.16 -8.74 3.38
N GLY A 276 -6.95 -8.05 4.20
CA GLY A 276 -8.41 -8.23 4.30
C GLY A 276 -9.22 -7.85 3.06
N LEU A 277 -8.61 -7.44 1.94
CA LEU A 277 -9.30 -7.32 0.65
C LEU A 277 -9.57 -8.69 0.02
N VAL A 278 -8.83 -9.72 0.42
CA VAL A 278 -8.87 -11.06 -0.15
C VAL A 278 -9.28 -12.06 0.93
N ASP A 279 -10.28 -12.88 0.66
CA ASP A 279 -10.52 -14.07 1.46
C ASP A 279 -9.38 -15.06 1.21
N THR A 280 -8.52 -15.23 2.21
CA THR A 280 -7.32 -16.09 2.11
C THR A 280 -7.68 -17.54 1.83
N ASN A 281 -8.77 -18.06 2.40
CA ASN A 281 -9.18 -19.45 2.18
C ASN A 281 -9.70 -19.66 0.76
N ALA A 282 -10.49 -18.71 0.25
CA ALA A 282 -10.95 -18.73 -1.14
C ALA A 282 -9.77 -18.68 -2.12
N LEU A 283 -8.78 -17.82 -1.87
CA LEU A 283 -7.59 -17.72 -2.71
C LEU A 283 -6.79 -19.04 -2.74
N VAL A 284 -6.56 -19.66 -1.59
CA VAL A 284 -5.88 -20.97 -1.49
C VAL A 284 -6.62 -22.01 -2.34
N GLN A 285 -7.93 -22.13 -2.18
CA GLN A 285 -8.75 -23.09 -2.94
C GLN A 285 -8.66 -22.84 -4.45
N ALA A 286 -8.82 -21.59 -4.88
CA ALA A 286 -8.75 -21.20 -6.29
C ALA A 286 -7.38 -21.54 -6.93
N LEU A 287 -6.29 -21.33 -6.21
CA LEU A 287 -4.93 -21.63 -6.68
C LEU A 287 -4.67 -23.13 -6.83
N HIS A 288 -5.14 -23.95 -5.88
CA HIS A 288 -5.08 -25.41 -5.99
C HIS A 288 -5.98 -25.95 -7.10
N ALA A 289 -7.15 -25.35 -7.28
CA ALA A 289 -8.10 -25.72 -8.34
C ALA A 289 -7.68 -25.23 -9.74
N ASN A 290 -6.64 -24.40 -9.86
CA ASN A 290 -6.23 -23.74 -11.11
C ASN A 290 -7.31 -22.81 -11.71
N GLU A 291 -8.12 -22.20 -10.85
CA GLU A 291 -9.10 -21.19 -11.26
C GLU A 291 -8.44 -19.87 -11.67
N ILE A 292 -7.23 -19.61 -11.18
CA ILE A 292 -6.35 -18.52 -11.60
C ILE A 292 -4.90 -19.02 -11.76
N ALA A 293 -4.09 -18.27 -12.52
CA ALA A 293 -2.71 -18.66 -12.83
C ALA A 293 -1.75 -18.45 -11.66
N GLY A 294 -1.97 -17.41 -10.85
CA GLY A 294 -1.11 -17.11 -9.71
C GLY A 294 -1.50 -15.84 -8.97
N ALA A 295 -0.85 -15.61 -7.82
CA ALA A 295 -1.07 -14.46 -6.97
C ALA A 295 0.23 -13.86 -6.41
N GLY A 296 0.33 -12.54 -6.43
CA GLY A 296 1.45 -11.77 -5.89
C GLY A 296 0.96 -10.89 -4.75
N LEU A 297 1.45 -11.12 -3.54
CA LEU A 297 0.88 -10.56 -2.32
C LEU A 297 1.98 -9.85 -1.55
N ASP A 298 1.95 -8.52 -1.49
CA ASP A 298 2.77 -7.77 -0.54
C ASP A 298 2.11 -7.70 0.85
N VAL A 299 0.83 -8.03 0.92
CA VAL A 299 0.03 -7.95 2.14
C VAL A 299 -0.82 -9.20 2.30
N LEU A 300 -1.00 -9.64 3.55
CA LEU A 300 -1.75 -10.83 3.91
C LEU A 300 -2.61 -10.59 5.15
N GLU A 301 -3.77 -11.22 5.21
CA GLU A 301 -4.58 -11.17 6.42
C GLU A 301 -3.86 -11.91 7.57
N GLY A 302 -3.82 -11.30 8.76
CA GLY A 302 -3.05 -11.82 9.90
C GLY A 302 -1.57 -11.41 9.92
N GLU A 303 -1.10 -10.58 8.98
CA GLU A 303 0.25 -10.01 9.05
C GLU A 303 0.49 -9.23 10.37
N PRO A 304 1.71 -9.26 10.94
CA PRO A 304 2.90 -9.95 10.46
C PRO A 304 3.00 -11.42 10.88
N GLN A 305 1.99 -11.98 11.57
CA GLN A 305 2.04 -13.32 12.17
C GLN A 305 1.71 -14.43 11.16
N ILE A 306 2.47 -14.47 10.07
CA ILE A 306 2.36 -15.49 9.02
C ILE A 306 3.34 -16.62 9.35
N ALA A 307 2.79 -17.79 9.69
CA ALA A 307 3.59 -18.97 10.03
C ALA A 307 4.21 -19.64 8.77
N ALA A 308 5.27 -20.42 8.97
CA ALA A 308 5.96 -21.10 7.88
C ALA A 308 5.12 -22.19 7.19
N ASP A 309 4.07 -22.69 7.85
CA ASP A 309 3.10 -23.66 7.36
C ASP A 309 1.82 -23.01 6.81
N HIS A 310 1.82 -21.68 6.62
CA HIS A 310 0.69 -20.98 6.02
C HIS A 310 0.32 -21.61 4.66
N PRO A 311 -0.97 -21.89 4.36
CA PRO A 311 -1.35 -22.65 3.16
C PRO A 311 -0.87 -22.04 1.83
N LEU A 312 -0.80 -20.71 1.73
CA LEU A 312 -0.25 -20.02 0.54
C LEU A 312 1.27 -20.23 0.34
N LEU A 313 2.00 -20.73 1.34
CA LEU A 313 3.41 -21.08 1.27
C LEU A 313 3.64 -22.58 1.00
N ALA A 314 2.57 -23.34 0.73
CA ALA A 314 2.68 -24.77 0.46
C ALA A 314 3.62 -25.04 -0.75
N PRO A 315 4.48 -26.07 -0.70
CA PRO A 315 5.48 -26.33 -1.74
C PRO A 315 4.92 -26.43 -3.16
N GLU A 316 3.71 -26.96 -3.33
CA GLU A 316 3.01 -27.08 -4.61
C GLU A 316 2.57 -25.74 -5.21
N LEU A 317 2.53 -24.67 -4.42
CA LEU A 317 2.19 -23.31 -4.86
C LEU A 317 3.43 -22.43 -5.13
N VAL A 318 4.64 -22.95 -4.96
CA VAL A 318 5.90 -22.18 -5.04
C VAL A 318 6.09 -21.43 -6.37
N ASN A 319 5.52 -21.94 -7.47
CA ASN A 319 5.58 -21.31 -8.80
C ASN A 319 4.38 -20.41 -9.12
N LYS A 320 3.36 -20.39 -8.25
CA LYS A 320 2.11 -19.64 -8.45
C LYS A 320 1.95 -18.48 -7.48
N VAL A 321 2.59 -18.54 -6.32
CA VAL A 321 2.43 -17.56 -5.26
C VAL A 321 3.75 -16.90 -4.94
N MET A 322 3.75 -15.57 -4.92
CA MET A 322 4.84 -14.77 -4.39
C MET A 322 4.31 -13.92 -3.24
N ILE A 323 4.89 -14.07 -2.05
CA ILE A 323 4.53 -13.29 -0.87
C ILE A 323 5.72 -12.43 -0.45
N LEU A 324 5.46 -11.15 -0.17
CA LEU A 324 6.42 -10.20 0.35
C LEU A 324 5.93 -9.63 1.70
N PRO A 325 6.84 -9.19 2.58
CA PRO A 325 6.50 -8.79 3.95
C PRO A 325 6.13 -7.30 4.05
N HIS A 326 5.07 -6.86 3.34
CA HIS A 326 4.54 -5.50 3.37
C HIS A 326 5.61 -4.43 3.12
N MET A 327 6.29 -4.55 1.97
CA MET A 327 7.45 -3.74 1.62
C MET A 327 7.24 -2.84 0.39
N ALA A 328 6.00 -2.65 -0.09
CA ALA A 328 5.72 -1.83 -1.28
C ALA A 328 6.29 -0.41 -1.24
N SER A 329 6.32 0.23 -0.06
CA SER A 329 6.92 1.57 0.11
C SER A 329 8.39 1.55 0.53
N ALA A 330 9.08 0.40 0.49
CA ALA A 330 10.43 0.24 1.04
C ALA A 330 11.54 0.72 0.09
N THR A 331 11.42 1.93 -0.45
CA THR A 331 12.56 2.68 -1.01
C THR A 331 13.00 3.76 -0.03
N GLN A 332 14.26 4.21 -0.11
CA GLN A 332 14.77 5.24 0.79
C GLN A 332 13.97 6.54 0.62
N GLU A 333 13.71 6.94 -0.62
CA GLU A 333 13.01 8.16 -0.99
C GLU A 333 11.56 8.16 -0.48
N ALA A 334 10.84 7.03 -0.62
CA ALA A 334 9.48 6.92 -0.14
C ALA A 334 9.45 6.97 1.40
N ARG A 335 10.35 6.27 2.09
CA ARG A 335 10.40 6.25 3.55
C ARG A 335 10.80 7.61 4.13
N GLU A 336 11.74 8.31 3.52
CA GLU A 336 12.13 9.67 3.91
C GLU A 336 10.98 10.67 3.67
N GLY A 337 10.35 10.62 2.49
CA GLY A 337 9.22 11.48 2.14
C GLY A 337 8.02 11.27 3.07
N MET A 338 7.68 10.01 3.38
CA MET A 338 6.64 9.67 4.35
C MET A 338 6.97 10.17 5.75
N ALA A 339 8.21 9.98 6.22
CA ALA A 339 8.62 10.43 7.56
C ALA A 339 8.54 11.96 7.68
N LEU A 340 9.02 12.68 6.66
CA LEU A 340 8.95 14.13 6.60
C LEU A 340 7.52 14.64 6.62
N LEU A 341 6.66 14.08 5.77
CA LEU A 341 5.26 14.47 5.68
C LEU A 341 4.51 14.20 7.00
N THR A 342 4.77 13.04 7.62
CA THR A 342 4.18 12.65 8.91
C THR A 342 4.53 13.65 10.02
N ALA A 343 5.81 14.04 10.12
CA ALA A 343 6.24 15.02 11.11
C ALA A 343 5.71 16.43 10.80
N GLN A 344 5.68 16.83 9.53
CA GLN A 344 5.10 18.12 9.12
C GLN A 344 3.62 18.22 9.48
N ASN A 345 2.83 17.15 9.29
CA ASN A 345 1.44 17.09 9.75
C ASN A 345 1.35 17.30 11.27
N ALA A 346 2.15 16.55 12.06
CA ALA A 346 2.13 16.66 13.51
C ALA A 346 2.50 18.08 13.98
N LEU A 347 3.61 18.64 13.49
CA LEU A 347 4.06 19.99 13.87
C LEU A 347 3.10 21.09 13.41
N ALA A 348 2.53 20.97 12.21
CA ALA A 348 1.55 21.93 11.71
C ALA A 348 0.30 21.98 12.59
N ALA A 349 -0.24 20.82 13.00
CA ALA A 349 -1.38 20.77 13.90
C ALA A 349 -1.10 21.33 15.30
N LEU A 350 0.16 21.35 15.71
CA LEU A 350 0.61 22.01 16.95
C LEU A 350 0.90 23.51 16.78
N GLY A 351 0.85 24.05 15.55
CA GLY A 351 1.21 25.44 15.26
C GLY A 351 2.71 25.72 15.29
N LEU A 352 3.53 24.69 15.10
CA LEU A 352 5.01 24.72 15.25
C LEU A 352 5.77 24.58 13.93
N ARG A 353 5.09 24.66 12.78
CA ARG A 353 5.73 24.52 11.48
C ARG A 353 6.49 25.82 11.12
N PRO A 354 7.83 25.78 10.89
CA PRO A 354 8.61 26.97 10.58
C PRO A 354 8.37 27.50 9.14
N ASP A 355 8.07 26.61 8.19
CA ASP A 355 8.12 26.91 6.75
C ASP A 355 6.74 26.88 6.04
N GLY A 356 5.65 27.24 6.72
CA GLY A 356 4.31 27.21 6.11
C GLY A 356 3.24 27.93 6.92
N PRO A 357 2.00 28.05 6.39
CA PRO A 357 0.89 28.64 7.13
C PRO A 357 0.67 27.87 8.45
N SER A 358 0.71 28.60 9.56
CA SER A 358 0.54 28.01 10.89
C SER A 358 -0.82 27.31 10.99
N GLY A 359 -0.83 26.09 11.52
CA GLY A 359 -2.06 25.31 11.70
C GLY A 359 -2.51 24.48 10.50
N GLU A 360 -2.00 24.69 9.28
CA GLU A 360 -2.43 23.90 8.11
C GLU A 360 -1.54 22.65 7.92
N MET A 361 -2.12 21.47 8.16
CA MET A 361 -1.44 20.21 7.88
C MET A 361 -1.29 20.04 6.36
N PRO A 362 -0.11 19.65 5.85
CA PRO A 362 0.06 19.33 4.43
C PRO A 362 -0.99 18.34 3.91
N THR A 363 -1.35 17.37 4.73
CA THR A 363 -2.25 16.27 4.36
C THR A 363 -3.09 15.88 5.58
N GLU A 364 -4.41 15.94 5.43
CA GLU A 364 -5.38 15.77 6.51
C GLU A 364 -6.57 14.94 6.03
N LEU A 365 -6.99 13.94 6.80
CA LEU A 365 -8.10 13.03 6.46
C LEU A 365 -9.48 13.51 6.91
N LEU A 366 -9.57 14.62 7.64
CA LEU A 366 -10.82 15.18 8.16
C LEU A 366 -10.76 16.71 8.04
N ARG A 367 -11.60 17.30 7.19
CA ARG A 367 -11.88 18.75 7.20
C ARG A 367 -13.30 18.99 7.64
#